data_AF-A0A8J2T3I5-F1
#
_entry.id   AF-A0A8J2T3I5-F1
#
_cell.length_a   1.000
_cell.length_b   1.000
_cell.length_c   1.000
_cell.angle_alpha   90.00
_cell.angle_beta   90.00
_cell.angle_gamma   90.00
#
_symmetry.space_group_name_H-M   'P 1'
#
loop_
_entity.id
_entity.type
_entity.pdbx_description
1 polymer ?
#
loop_
_entity_poly.entity_id
_entity_poly.type
_entity_poly.pdbx_seq_one_letter_code
_entity_poly.pdbx_strand_id
1 'polypeptide(L)'
;MVIILGLLLYATPAAAQAGHQHARATDSAGAEALVGAAPAEAPLDRVGVAPRRLTGYVMTDSSIWTARNAWLSDSAAAEATYGHISTWDTSGVTDMSYLFCTESRISTKCKTAAASFNEDISAWDTSGVTTIYRMFYYASAFNQDLGWCMDDDAYLWSAFSGTPCAETSCGVYEKEQGTCAPTSAPTTSPAPTVTPAPTVTPLIADDSTIRTAVALWLSDRAAAEAMHGHISTWETAQVTDMSYLFFRDSTFDEDISAWDTSGVTTMDEMFEGAQSFNRPIGGWRVDRVTRMYHMFGAAKAFNQPIGNWSVGAVTQLENMFRAASAFNNPIGDWWVDKVNDMSRMFEDASAFNQPLSSWRVESVTDMKEMFQGAKAFNQDLGAWRIDTVTNMREMFQRAKAFDQDLGWCVDYRVHMDDAFDSTACEWTSCGVTHGICWGRDKNRSGVSLVVVIVICLILAICVPLAVSFCFLAGTFGSCSKHKKTPSSPSSSDKV
;
A
#
# COMPACT_ATOMS: atom_id res chain seq x y z
N MET A 1 7.51 48.15 -67.86
CA MET A 1 8.95 47.80 -67.86
C MET A 1 9.07 46.49 -67.09
N VAL A 2 9.18 45.33 -67.76
CA VAL A 2 10.39 44.78 -68.38
C VAL A 2 11.35 44.20 -67.32
N ILE A 3 11.33 42.86 -67.23
CA ILE A 3 12.48 41.93 -67.12
C ILE A 3 13.18 41.82 -65.74
N ILE A 4 13.60 40.67 -65.18
CA ILE A 4 13.44 39.19 -65.33
C ILE A 4 14.60 38.55 -64.50
N LEU A 5 14.47 37.25 -64.15
CA LEU A 5 15.52 36.25 -63.77
C LEU A 5 16.18 36.36 -62.38
N GLY A 6 16.39 35.28 -61.62
CA GLY A 6 16.19 33.82 -61.82
C GLY A 6 16.11 33.09 -60.47
N LEU A 7 15.32 32.03 -60.27
CA LEU A 7 15.39 30.64 -60.78
C LEU A 7 16.56 29.82 -60.22
N LEU A 8 16.24 28.90 -59.28
CA LEU A 8 16.76 27.54 -59.08
C LEU A 8 15.88 26.87 -57.99
N LEU A 9 14.81 26.17 -58.39
CA LEU A 9 14.67 24.70 -58.57
C LEU A 9 14.37 23.97 -57.24
N TYR A 10 13.10 23.73 -56.91
CA TYR A 10 12.22 22.58 -57.26
C TYR A 10 12.74 21.25 -56.65
N ALA A 11 12.09 20.64 -55.64
CA ALA A 11 10.75 20.05 -55.54
C ALA A 11 10.69 18.55 -55.88
N THR A 12 10.41 17.74 -54.83
CA THR A 12 9.45 16.60 -54.78
C THR A 12 9.82 15.27 -55.48
N PRO A 13 9.04 14.18 -55.32
CA PRO A 13 8.71 13.44 -54.09
C PRO A 13 8.76 11.89 -54.31
N ALA A 14 7.98 11.16 -53.51
CA ALA A 14 7.98 9.72 -53.21
C ALA A 14 7.48 8.71 -54.27
N ALA A 15 7.83 7.43 -53.97
CA ALA A 15 7.12 6.15 -54.16
C ALA A 15 7.12 5.44 -55.53
N ALA A 16 7.53 4.14 -55.56
CA ALA A 16 6.66 2.96 -55.76
C ALA A 16 7.40 1.67 -56.26
N GLN A 17 7.15 0.55 -55.55
CA GLN A 17 6.81 -0.85 -55.94
C GLN A 17 7.58 -1.75 -56.97
N ALA A 18 7.58 -3.05 -56.58
CA ALA A 18 7.63 -4.33 -57.35
C ALA A 18 8.95 -4.73 -58.04
N GLY A 19 9.40 -5.99 -58.21
CA GLY A 19 8.91 -7.35 -57.94
C GLY A 19 9.76 -8.36 -58.78
N HIS A 20 9.72 -9.66 -58.42
CA HIS A 20 10.09 -10.88 -59.19
C HIS A 20 11.54 -11.48 -59.24
N GLN A 21 11.62 -12.70 -58.65
CA GLN A 21 12.21 -14.02 -59.06
C GLN A 21 13.25 -14.09 -60.21
N HIS A 22 14.27 -14.98 -60.23
CA HIS A 22 14.20 -16.45 -60.28
C HIS A 22 15.61 -17.10 -60.22
N ALA A 23 15.63 -18.39 -59.90
CA ALA A 23 16.73 -19.33 -59.65
C ALA A 23 17.71 -19.64 -60.80
N ARG A 24 18.87 -20.24 -60.44
CA ARG A 24 19.47 -21.36 -61.19
C ARG A 24 20.39 -22.24 -60.32
N ALA A 25 20.16 -23.54 -60.39
CA ALA A 25 20.92 -24.64 -59.80
C ALA A 25 21.84 -25.33 -60.85
N THR A 26 22.70 -26.24 -60.37
CA THR A 26 23.18 -27.55 -60.90
C THR A 26 24.67 -27.76 -60.55
N ASP A 27 25.03 -28.70 -59.64
CA ASP A 27 25.36 -30.15 -59.85
C ASP A 27 26.81 -30.36 -60.37
N SER A 28 27.66 -31.32 -59.95
CA SER A 28 27.44 -32.74 -59.58
C SER A 28 28.73 -33.43 -59.04
N ALA A 29 28.53 -34.55 -58.31
CA ALA A 29 29.30 -35.83 -58.25
C ALA A 29 30.75 -35.91 -57.69
N GLY A 30 31.22 -36.93 -56.96
CA GLY A 30 30.66 -38.19 -56.43
C GLY A 30 31.75 -39.20 -55.95
N ALA A 31 31.39 -40.07 -54.97
CA ALA A 31 31.95 -41.40 -54.56
C ALA A 31 33.33 -41.47 -53.80
N GLU A 32 33.65 -42.30 -52.78
CA GLU A 32 33.20 -43.61 -52.20
C GLU A 32 33.51 -43.67 -50.66
N ALA A 33 32.64 -44.10 -49.72
CA ALA A 33 32.31 -45.44 -49.17
C ALA A 33 33.01 -45.85 -47.83
N LEU A 34 32.26 -45.96 -46.72
CA LEU A 34 31.99 -47.18 -45.90
C LEU A 34 31.44 -46.89 -44.48
N VAL A 35 30.16 -47.28 -44.29
CA VAL A 35 29.46 -47.85 -43.10
C VAL A 35 29.73 -47.32 -41.68
N GLY A 36 28.71 -46.64 -41.13
CA GLY A 36 28.49 -46.44 -39.70
C GLY A 36 27.21 -45.64 -39.45
N ALA A 37 26.16 -46.26 -38.90
CA ALA A 37 24.90 -45.58 -38.61
C ALA A 37 25.03 -44.65 -37.40
N ALA A 38 24.86 -43.34 -37.63
CA ALA A 38 24.49 -42.32 -36.65
C ALA A 38 23.97 -41.09 -37.41
N PRO A 39 22.73 -40.59 -37.22
CA PRO A 39 22.31 -39.36 -37.87
C PRO A 39 22.60 -38.13 -36.99
N ALA A 40 23.28 -37.17 -37.63
CA ALA A 40 23.23 -35.72 -37.45
C ALA A 40 23.56 -35.11 -36.07
N GLU A 41 24.71 -34.44 -36.00
CA GLU A 41 25.04 -33.48 -34.95
C GLU A 41 24.26 -32.16 -35.09
N ALA A 42 23.92 -31.62 -33.92
CA ALA A 42 23.21 -30.38 -33.62
C ALA A 42 24.02 -29.10 -33.93
N PRO A 43 23.39 -27.92 -33.81
CA PRO A 43 23.78 -27.13 -32.64
C PRO A 43 22.61 -26.46 -31.89
N LEU A 44 22.66 -26.67 -30.57
CA LEU A 44 22.15 -25.86 -29.46
C LEU A 44 20.63 -25.78 -29.25
N ASP A 45 20.17 -26.70 -28.39
CA ASP A 45 19.09 -26.60 -27.41
C ASP A 45 18.26 -25.30 -27.42
N ARG A 46 17.17 -25.32 -28.19
CA ARG A 46 15.92 -24.70 -27.75
C ARG A 46 15.02 -25.82 -27.26
N VAL A 47 15.11 -26.09 -25.96
CA VAL A 47 14.12 -26.90 -25.26
C VAL A 47 12.75 -26.27 -25.54
N GLY A 48 11.91 -27.05 -26.23
CA GLY A 48 10.50 -26.78 -26.34
C GLY A 48 9.92 -26.69 -24.94
N VAL A 49 9.58 -25.48 -24.52
CA VAL A 49 8.65 -25.28 -23.43
C VAL A 49 7.31 -25.70 -23.99
N ALA A 50 6.85 -26.90 -23.65
CA ALA A 50 5.44 -27.26 -23.77
C ALA A 50 4.61 -26.08 -23.22
N PRO A 51 3.53 -25.65 -23.88
CA PRO A 51 2.77 -24.51 -23.41
C PRO A 51 2.38 -24.78 -21.96
N ARG A 52 2.85 -23.90 -21.05
CA ARG A 52 2.54 -24.00 -19.63
C ARG A 52 1.04 -24.08 -19.48
N ARG A 53 0.56 -25.02 -18.67
CA ARG A 53 -0.82 -25.02 -18.16
C ARG A 53 -1.07 -23.67 -17.46
N LEU A 54 -1.91 -22.85 -18.06
CA LEU A 54 -2.48 -21.59 -17.60
C LEU A 54 -3.81 -21.81 -16.86
N THR A 55 -4.05 -23.02 -16.34
CA THR A 55 -5.17 -23.29 -15.44
C THR A 55 -4.94 -22.54 -14.12
N GLY A 56 -5.75 -21.51 -13.85
CA GLY A 56 -5.68 -20.69 -12.63
C GLY A 56 -5.16 -19.25 -12.81
N TYR A 57 -5.04 -18.74 -14.04
CA TYR A 57 -4.64 -17.35 -14.32
C TYR A 57 -5.86 -16.46 -14.57
N VAL A 58 -5.96 -15.33 -13.86
CA VAL A 58 -6.97 -14.28 -14.10
C VAL A 58 -6.77 -13.72 -15.51
N MET A 59 -7.77 -13.89 -16.36
CA MET A 59 -7.69 -13.40 -17.73
C MET A 59 -7.78 -11.87 -17.77
N THR A 60 -6.90 -11.29 -18.58
CA THR A 60 -6.96 -9.90 -19.06
C THR A 60 -7.59 -9.87 -20.44
N ASP A 61 -7.95 -8.68 -20.94
CA ASP A 61 -8.43 -8.48 -22.31
C ASP A 61 -7.50 -9.16 -23.35
N SER A 62 -6.18 -9.09 -23.18
CA SER A 62 -5.25 -9.69 -24.15
C SER A 62 -5.17 -11.22 -24.02
N SER A 63 -5.28 -11.77 -22.80
CA SER A 63 -5.11 -13.21 -22.58
C SER A 63 -6.38 -13.98 -22.90
N ILE A 64 -7.57 -13.44 -22.63
CA ILE A 64 -8.83 -14.05 -23.06
C ILE A 64 -8.90 -14.12 -24.59
N TRP A 65 -8.39 -13.12 -25.30
CA TRP A 65 -8.27 -13.14 -26.75
C TRP A 65 -7.34 -14.27 -27.24
N THR A 66 -6.20 -14.45 -26.59
CA THR A 66 -5.22 -15.49 -26.92
C THR A 66 -5.78 -16.90 -26.64
N ALA A 67 -6.37 -17.10 -25.46
CA ALA A 67 -6.96 -18.37 -25.05
C ALA A 67 -8.14 -18.75 -25.95
N ARG A 68 -9.04 -17.81 -26.23
CA ARG A 68 -10.13 -18.00 -27.19
C ARG A 68 -9.63 -18.36 -28.57
N ASN A 69 -8.60 -17.68 -29.09
CA ASN A 69 -8.07 -18.00 -30.43
C ASN A 69 -7.49 -19.42 -30.49
N ALA A 70 -6.84 -19.88 -29.42
CA ALA A 70 -6.40 -21.26 -29.31
C ALA A 70 -7.60 -22.22 -29.27
N TRP A 71 -8.62 -21.91 -28.45
CA TRP A 71 -9.84 -22.70 -28.32
C TRP A 71 -10.59 -22.89 -29.64
N LEU A 72 -10.80 -21.80 -30.38
CA LEU A 72 -11.47 -21.85 -31.68
C LEU A 72 -10.66 -22.58 -32.76
N SER A 73 -9.36 -22.79 -32.54
CA SER A 73 -8.50 -23.54 -33.46
C SER A 73 -8.43 -25.03 -33.10
N ASP A 74 -8.31 -25.36 -31.81
CA ASP A 74 -8.25 -26.71 -31.26
C ASP A 74 -8.65 -26.66 -29.78
N SER A 75 -9.91 -27.04 -29.49
CA SER A 75 -10.44 -26.95 -28.14
C SER A 75 -9.75 -27.92 -27.19
N ALA A 76 -9.39 -29.14 -27.60
CA ALA A 76 -8.74 -30.12 -26.73
C ALA A 76 -7.32 -29.67 -26.33
N ALA A 77 -6.56 -29.11 -27.27
CA ALA A 77 -5.25 -28.54 -26.98
C ALA A 77 -5.35 -27.25 -26.14
N ALA A 78 -6.37 -26.43 -26.41
CA ALA A 78 -6.66 -25.26 -25.60
C ALA A 78 -7.10 -25.62 -24.19
N GLU A 79 -7.90 -26.66 -23.97
CA GLU A 79 -8.27 -27.17 -22.64
C GLU A 79 -7.05 -27.62 -21.85
N ALA A 80 -6.14 -28.34 -22.50
CA ALA A 80 -4.90 -28.77 -21.88
C ALA A 80 -3.99 -27.58 -21.50
N THR A 81 -4.17 -26.43 -22.15
CA THR A 81 -3.34 -25.23 -21.95
C THR A 81 -4.01 -24.21 -21.02
N TYR A 82 -5.27 -23.86 -21.24
CA TYR A 82 -6.00 -22.78 -20.57
C TYR A 82 -7.10 -23.30 -19.64
N GLY A 83 -7.32 -24.61 -19.59
CA GLY A 83 -8.50 -25.19 -18.94
C GLY A 83 -9.74 -25.10 -19.83
N HIS A 84 -10.79 -25.82 -19.44
CA HIS A 84 -12.09 -25.74 -20.12
C HIS A 84 -12.60 -24.30 -20.10
N ILE A 85 -13.20 -23.85 -21.20
CA ILE A 85 -13.60 -22.45 -21.37
C ILE A 85 -14.55 -21.95 -20.28
N SER A 86 -15.40 -22.84 -19.75
CA SER A 86 -16.30 -22.57 -18.62
C SER A 86 -15.57 -22.27 -17.29
N THR A 87 -14.29 -22.60 -17.19
CA THR A 87 -13.47 -22.48 -15.96
C THR A 87 -12.49 -21.31 -16.00
N TRP A 88 -12.52 -20.51 -17.08
CA TRP A 88 -11.67 -19.34 -17.21
C TRP A 88 -12.09 -18.28 -16.21
N ASP A 89 -11.13 -17.79 -15.43
CA ASP A 89 -11.34 -16.66 -14.55
C ASP A 89 -11.31 -15.37 -15.38
N THR A 90 -12.48 -14.78 -15.62
CA THR A 90 -12.64 -13.56 -16.42
C THR A 90 -12.74 -12.29 -15.58
N SER A 91 -12.49 -12.35 -14.27
CA SER A 91 -12.65 -11.21 -13.35
C SER A 91 -11.76 -10.00 -13.70
N GLY A 92 -10.65 -10.22 -14.43
CA GLY A 92 -9.76 -9.18 -14.94
C GLY A 92 -10.05 -8.71 -16.38
N VAL A 93 -11.13 -9.17 -17.00
CA VAL A 93 -11.52 -8.80 -18.37
C VAL A 93 -12.48 -7.62 -18.34
N THR A 94 -12.13 -6.56 -19.06
CA THR A 94 -12.92 -5.33 -19.18
C THR A 94 -13.53 -5.14 -20.56
N ASP A 95 -12.96 -5.77 -21.61
CA ASP A 95 -13.43 -5.72 -23.01
C ASP A 95 -13.59 -7.13 -23.60
N MET A 96 -14.86 -7.56 -23.75
CA MET A 96 -15.23 -8.83 -24.40
C MET A 96 -15.72 -8.64 -25.83
N SER A 97 -15.54 -7.44 -26.41
CA SER A 97 -16.02 -7.13 -27.75
C SER A 97 -15.43 -8.10 -28.76
N TYR A 98 -16.25 -8.63 -29.67
CA TYR A 98 -15.84 -9.53 -30.76
C TYR A 98 -15.26 -10.90 -30.35
N LEU A 99 -15.40 -11.37 -29.09
CA LEU A 99 -14.77 -12.63 -28.67
C LEU A 99 -15.20 -13.87 -29.47
N PHE A 100 -16.43 -13.93 -29.94
CA PHE A 100 -17.00 -15.08 -30.66
C PHE A 100 -17.79 -14.65 -31.91
N CYS A 101 -17.41 -13.55 -32.56
CA CYS A 101 -18.07 -13.10 -33.79
C CYS A 101 -17.53 -13.81 -35.03
N THR A 102 -18.37 -13.94 -36.07
CA THR A 102 -18.05 -14.71 -37.28
C THR A 102 -17.88 -13.86 -38.54
N GLU A 103 -18.47 -12.66 -38.59
CA GLU A 103 -18.47 -11.84 -39.81
C GLU A 103 -17.17 -11.04 -40.00
N SER A 104 -16.22 -11.63 -40.73
CA SER A 104 -14.89 -11.06 -40.99
C SER A 104 -14.91 -9.74 -41.78
N ARG A 105 -16.01 -9.46 -42.50
CA ARG A 105 -16.18 -8.20 -43.27
C ARG A 105 -16.28 -6.97 -42.37
N ILE A 106 -16.66 -7.15 -41.10
CA ILE A 106 -16.89 -6.04 -40.17
C ILE A 106 -15.72 -5.86 -39.20
N SER A 107 -15.00 -6.93 -38.89
CA SER A 107 -13.80 -6.85 -38.06
C SER A 107 -12.83 -7.97 -38.40
N THR A 108 -11.54 -7.62 -38.51
CA THR A 108 -10.44 -8.60 -38.65
C THR A 108 -10.27 -9.47 -37.40
N LYS A 109 -10.90 -9.07 -36.30
CA LYS A 109 -10.97 -9.81 -35.05
C LYS A 109 -11.95 -11.00 -35.10
N CYS A 110 -12.94 -10.99 -35.99
CA CYS A 110 -13.93 -12.07 -36.12
C CYS A 110 -13.35 -13.32 -36.77
N LYS A 111 -13.81 -14.49 -36.32
CA LYS A 111 -13.37 -15.81 -36.79
C LYS A 111 -14.59 -16.66 -37.15
N THR A 112 -14.63 -17.18 -38.36
CA THR A 112 -15.71 -18.07 -38.83
C THR A 112 -15.86 -19.33 -37.96
N ALA A 113 -14.76 -19.81 -37.36
CA ALA A 113 -14.77 -20.93 -36.42
C ALA A 113 -15.65 -20.69 -35.17
N ALA A 114 -15.93 -19.44 -34.81
CA ALA A 114 -16.85 -19.14 -33.72
C ALA A 114 -18.32 -19.46 -34.06
N ALA A 115 -18.65 -19.76 -35.32
CA ALA A 115 -20.02 -20.09 -35.72
C ALA A 115 -20.58 -21.35 -35.05
N SER A 116 -19.70 -22.27 -34.64
CA SER A 116 -20.03 -23.50 -33.92
C SER A 116 -19.84 -23.40 -32.40
N PHE A 117 -19.43 -22.25 -31.88
CA PHE A 117 -19.22 -22.07 -30.45
C PHE A 117 -20.56 -22.08 -29.70
N ASN A 118 -20.69 -22.94 -28.70
CA ASN A 118 -21.90 -23.04 -27.87
C ASN A 118 -21.62 -23.59 -26.46
N GLU A 119 -20.45 -23.29 -25.90
CA GLU A 119 -20.04 -23.77 -24.58
C GLU A 119 -20.69 -22.95 -23.45
N ASP A 120 -20.94 -23.61 -22.31
CA ASP A 120 -21.41 -22.94 -21.10
C ASP A 120 -20.32 -22.03 -20.52
N ILE A 121 -20.62 -20.75 -20.38
CA ILE A 121 -19.76 -19.73 -19.77
C ILE A 121 -20.52 -18.93 -18.71
N SER A 122 -21.56 -19.51 -18.12
CA SER A 122 -22.37 -18.88 -17.06
C SER A 122 -21.58 -18.62 -15.78
N ALA A 123 -20.46 -19.32 -15.59
CA ALA A 123 -19.55 -19.14 -14.46
C ALA A 123 -18.53 -18.00 -14.64
N TRP A 124 -18.55 -17.30 -15.78
CA TRP A 124 -17.66 -16.17 -16.02
C TRP A 124 -18.04 -14.98 -15.13
N ASP A 125 -17.04 -14.37 -14.50
CA ASP A 125 -17.22 -13.10 -13.81
C ASP A 125 -17.23 -11.97 -14.84
N THR A 126 -18.36 -11.29 -14.96
CA THR A 126 -18.55 -10.15 -15.87
C THR A 126 -18.67 -8.82 -15.13
N SER A 127 -18.43 -8.80 -13.81
CA SER A 127 -18.62 -7.59 -12.97
C SER A 127 -17.69 -6.42 -13.35
N GLY A 128 -16.55 -6.71 -13.99
CA GLY A 128 -15.61 -5.71 -14.51
C GLY A 128 -15.78 -5.37 -16.00
N VAL A 129 -16.72 -6.00 -16.71
CA VAL A 129 -16.85 -5.86 -18.17
C VAL A 129 -17.58 -4.59 -18.53
N THR A 130 -16.91 -3.72 -19.29
CA THR A 130 -17.46 -2.42 -19.73
C THR A 130 -18.09 -2.48 -21.12
N THR A 131 -17.75 -3.49 -21.92
CA THR A 131 -18.30 -3.67 -23.27
C THR A 131 -18.31 -5.14 -23.70
N ILE A 132 -19.44 -5.57 -24.26
CA ILE A 132 -19.60 -6.86 -24.95
C ILE A 132 -19.95 -6.67 -26.43
N TYR A 133 -19.55 -5.53 -26.99
CA TYR A 133 -19.88 -5.13 -28.36
C TYR A 133 -19.62 -6.24 -29.38
N ARG A 134 -20.68 -6.69 -30.04
CA ARG A 134 -20.63 -7.75 -31.05
C ARG A 134 -19.93 -9.05 -30.59
N MET A 135 -19.94 -9.37 -29.30
CA MET A 135 -19.27 -10.56 -28.76
C MET A 135 -19.67 -11.85 -29.50
N PHE A 136 -20.95 -12.09 -29.77
CA PHE A 136 -21.49 -13.28 -30.45
C PHE A 136 -22.12 -12.98 -31.82
N TYR A 137 -21.65 -11.92 -32.49
CA TYR A 137 -22.25 -11.46 -33.73
C TYR A 137 -22.15 -12.51 -34.86
N TYR A 138 -23.30 -12.96 -35.36
CA TYR A 138 -23.52 -14.07 -36.30
C TYR A 138 -22.98 -15.43 -35.82
N ALA A 139 -22.92 -15.66 -34.51
CA ALA A 139 -22.63 -16.99 -33.94
C ALA A 139 -23.87 -17.89 -34.06
N SER A 140 -24.03 -18.57 -35.21
CA SER A 140 -25.26 -19.29 -35.57
C SER A 140 -25.60 -20.50 -34.69
N ALA A 141 -24.65 -21.04 -33.92
CA ALA A 141 -24.88 -22.15 -33.01
C ALA A 141 -25.12 -21.72 -31.55
N PHE A 142 -24.86 -20.45 -31.20
CA PHE A 142 -24.86 -20.02 -29.81
C PHE A 142 -26.28 -19.80 -29.26
N ASN A 143 -26.69 -20.61 -28.27
CA ASN A 143 -28.01 -20.55 -27.63
C ASN A 143 -27.97 -20.79 -26.10
N GLN A 144 -26.83 -20.57 -25.44
CA GLN A 144 -26.69 -20.77 -24.00
C GLN A 144 -27.41 -19.69 -23.19
N ASP A 145 -28.03 -20.09 -22.08
CA ASP A 145 -28.46 -19.17 -21.03
C ASP A 145 -27.26 -18.83 -20.14
N LEU A 146 -26.88 -17.56 -20.13
CA LEU A 146 -25.65 -17.10 -19.51
C LEU A 146 -25.81 -16.83 -18.01
N GLY A 147 -27.03 -16.64 -17.51
CA GLY A 147 -27.29 -16.43 -16.07
C GLY A 147 -26.72 -15.14 -15.45
N TRP A 148 -25.83 -14.43 -16.14
CA TRP A 148 -25.33 -13.11 -15.78
C TRP A 148 -25.98 -11.99 -16.63
N CYS A 149 -26.10 -10.80 -16.05
CA CYS A 149 -26.65 -9.61 -16.70
C CYS A 149 -25.60 -8.51 -16.74
N MET A 150 -25.55 -7.78 -17.86
CA MET A 150 -24.71 -6.59 -17.98
C MET A 150 -25.45 -5.37 -17.44
N ASP A 151 -24.73 -4.50 -16.73
CA ASP A 151 -25.25 -3.23 -16.23
C ASP A 151 -25.70 -2.31 -17.37
N ASP A 152 -26.64 -1.40 -17.08
CA ASP A 152 -27.21 -0.44 -18.05
C ASP A 152 -26.15 0.47 -18.70
N ASP A 153 -24.98 0.60 -18.08
CA ASP A 153 -23.85 1.42 -18.53
C ASP A 153 -22.89 0.67 -19.48
N ALA A 154 -23.04 -0.65 -19.67
CA ALA A 154 -22.18 -1.44 -20.55
C ALA A 154 -22.59 -1.34 -22.04
N TYR A 155 -21.61 -1.21 -22.94
CA TYR A 155 -21.91 -1.06 -24.38
C TYR A 155 -22.28 -2.42 -25.02
N LEU A 156 -23.58 -2.63 -25.25
CA LEU A 156 -24.16 -3.92 -25.68
C LEU A 156 -24.45 -4.06 -27.19
N TRP A 157 -24.16 -3.03 -27.99
CA TRP A 157 -24.69 -2.93 -29.35
C TRP A 157 -24.38 -4.16 -30.22
N SER A 158 -25.42 -4.81 -30.75
CA SER A 158 -25.34 -6.00 -31.61
C SER A 158 -24.55 -7.18 -31.01
N ALA A 159 -24.43 -7.28 -29.67
CA ALA A 159 -23.69 -8.36 -29.01
C ALA A 159 -24.16 -9.76 -29.43
N PHE A 160 -25.47 -9.96 -29.61
CA PHE A 160 -26.08 -11.26 -29.92
C PHE A 160 -26.74 -11.32 -31.32
N SER A 161 -26.46 -10.33 -32.17
CA SER A 161 -27.14 -10.22 -33.46
C SER A 161 -26.74 -11.34 -34.41
N GLY A 162 -27.73 -12.00 -35.02
CA GLY A 162 -27.50 -13.16 -35.88
C GLY A 162 -27.31 -14.49 -35.13
N THR A 163 -27.54 -14.53 -33.81
CA THR A 163 -27.76 -15.78 -33.06
C THR A 163 -29.21 -16.29 -33.28
N PRO A 164 -29.50 -17.58 -33.01
CA PRO A 164 -30.84 -18.17 -33.22
C PRO A 164 -31.97 -17.58 -32.34
N CYS A 165 -31.61 -16.84 -31.29
CA CYS A 165 -32.48 -16.47 -30.18
C CYS A 165 -32.66 -14.93 -30.13
N ALA A 166 -33.55 -14.39 -29.27
CA ALA A 166 -33.75 -12.94 -29.10
C ALA A 166 -32.69 -12.34 -28.16
N GLU A 167 -32.27 -11.11 -28.45
CA GLU A 167 -31.19 -10.40 -27.73
C GLU A 167 -31.73 -9.73 -26.44
N THR A 168 -31.06 -9.92 -25.31
CA THR A 168 -31.26 -9.14 -24.06
C THR A 168 -29.92 -8.72 -23.46
N SER A 169 -29.97 -7.87 -22.42
CA SER A 169 -28.82 -7.56 -21.56
C SER A 169 -28.28 -8.75 -20.75
N CYS A 170 -29.05 -9.84 -20.67
CA CYS A 170 -28.73 -11.04 -19.89
C CYS A 170 -28.51 -12.29 -20.77
N GLY A 171 -28.10 -12.10 -22.02
CA GLY A 171 -27.91 -13.20 -22.98
C GLY A 171 -29.07 -13.36 -23.95
N VAL A 172 -29.36 -14.60 -24.35
CA VAL A 172 -30.35 -14.90 -25.39
C VAL A 172 -31.57 -15.67 -24.87
N TYR A 173 -32.76 -15.30 -25.32
CA TYR A 173 -34.02 -15.94 -24.90
C TYR A 173 -34.90 -16.38 -26.08
N GLU A 174 -35.87 -17.26 -25.81
CA GLU A 174 -36.77 -17.79 -26.82
C GLU A 174 -37.66 -16.70 -27.45
N LYS A 175 -37.66 -16.62 -28.79
CA LYS A 175 -38.68 -15.85 -29.53
C LYS A 175 -39.98 -16.66 -29.54
N GLU A 176 -41.13 -15.98 -29.49
CA GLU A 176 -42.49 -16.58 -29.50
C GLU A 176 -42.80 -17.56 -30.66
N GLN A 177 -41.86 -17.82 -31.58
CA GLN A 177 -41.96 -18.77 -32.67
C GLN A 177 -40.78 -19.77 -32.70
N GLY A 178 -40.55 -20.49 -31.61
CA GLY A 178 -40.27 -21.93 -31.60
C GLY A 178 -39.06 -22.50 -32.37
N THR A 179 -38.03 -21.72 -32.70
CA THR A 179 -36.79 -22.24 -33.32
C THR A 179 -35.56 -22.16 -32.43
N CYS A 180 -35.68 -21.61 -31.22
CA CYS A 180 -34.61 -21.57 -30.23
C CYS A 180 -35.12 -22.17 -28.92
N ALA A 181 -34.62 -23.36 -28.57
CA ALA A 181 -34.67 -23.86 -27.20
C ALA A 181 -33.34 -23.46 -26.55
N PRO A 182 -33.28 -22.39 -25.73
CA PRO A 182 -32.03 -22.06 -25.04
C PRO A 182 -31.67 -23.22 -24.11
N THR A 183 -30.40 -23.63 -24.15
CA THR A 183 -29.93 -24.71 -23.28
C THR A 183 -29.88 -24.14 -21.86
N SER A 184 -30.75 -24.62 -20.98
CA SER A 184 -30.80 -24.17 -19.58
C SER A 184 -29.52 -24.55 -18.84
N ALA A 185 -28.97 -23.62 -18.04
CA ALA A 185 -27.84 -23.90 -17.15
C ALA A 185 -28.13 -25.14 -16.27
N PRO A 186 -27.18 -26.06 -16.10
CA PRO A 186 -27.43 -27.31 -15.39
C PRO A 186 -27.82 -27.03 -13.94
N THR A 187 -29.06 -27.38 -13.59
CA THR A 187 -29.58 -27.25 -12.23
C THR A 187 -28.98 -28.33 -11.35
N THR A 188 -28.50 -27.94 -10.17
CA THR A 188 -27.80 -28.75 -9.16
C THR A 188 -28.26 -30.21 -9.09
N SER A 189 -27.33 -31.14 -9.35
CA SER A 189 -27.47 -32.61 -9.25
C SER A 189 -26.83 -33.12 -7.93
N PRO A 190 -27.27 -34.25 -7.35
CA PRO A 190 -27.10 -34.54 -5.93
C PRO A 190 -25.65 -34.79 -5.55
N ALA A 191 -25.35 -34.40 -4.30
CA ALA A 191 -24.10 -34.56 -3.55
C ALA A 191 -22.97 -35.31 -4.27
N PRO A 192 -21.80 -34.67 -4.53
CA PRO A 192 -20.67 -35.36 -5.10
C PRO A 192 -20.26 -36.49 -4.15
N THR A 193 -19.99 -37.65 -4.72
CA THR A 193 -19.28 -38.71 -4.00
C THR A 193 -17.96 -38.10 -3.55
N VAL A 194 -17.69 -38.14 -2.24
CA VAL A 194 -16.55 -37.53 -1.58
C VAL A 194 -15.24 -38.08 -2.17
N THR A 195 -14.73 -37.42 -3.20
CA THR A 195 -13.29 -37.27 -3.38
C THR A 195 -12.91 -36.08 -2.51
N PRO A 196 -11.97 -36.20 -1.56
CA PRO A 196 -11.64 -35.10 -0.67
C PRO A 196 -11.25 -33.88 -1.51
N ALA A 197 -11.81 -32.71 -1.21
CA ALA A 197 -11.27 -31.44 -1.68
C ALA A 197 -9.75 -31.47 -1.43
N PRO A 198 -8.90 -30.93 -2.35
CA PRO A 198 -7.52 -30.67 -1.98
C PRO A 198 -7.59 -29.89 -0.68
N THR A 199 -7.11 -30.50 0.39
CA THR A 199 -7.21 -29.93 1.72
C THR A 199 -6.36 -28.68 1.65
N VAL A 200 -6.98 -27.50 1.66
CA VAL A 200 -6.25 -26.25 1.87
C VAL A 200 -5.67 -26.38 3.27
N THR A 201 -4.43 -26.86 3.36
CA THR A 201 -3.70 -26.88 4.62
C THR A 201 -3.43 -25.42 4.97
N PRO A 202 -3.93 -24.93 6.11
CA PRO A 202 -3.55 -23.61 6.59
C PRO A 202 -2.02 -23.55 6.63
N LEU A 203 -1.44 -22.48 6.08
CA LEU A 203 0.00 -22.28 6.17
C LEU A 203 0.39 -22.22 7.66
N ILE A 204 1.19 -23.17 8.11
CA ILE A 204 1.92 -23.07 9.37
C ILE A 204 3.22 -22.34 9.05
N ALA A 205 3.24 -21.04 9.32
CA ALA A 205 4.29 -20.15 8.89
C ALA A 205 5.42 -20.07 9.92
N ASP A 206 6.64 -20.29 9.46
CA ASP A 206 7.91 -19.88 10.06
C ASP A 206 8.52 -18.71 9.26
N ASP A 207 9.68 -18.20 9.69
CA ASP A 207 10.33 -17.04 9.07
C ASP A 207 10.62 -17.21 7.57
N SER A 208 10.85 -18.44 7.09
CA SER A 208 11.12 -18.69 5.67
C SER A 208 9.82 -18.78 4.87
N THR A 209 8.86 -19.55 5.38
CA THR A 209 7.61 -19.87 4.68
C THR A 209 6.68 -18.67 4.61
N ILE A 210 6.64 -17.82 5.65
CA ILE A 210 5.87 -16.57 5.61
C ILE A 210 6.35 -15.66 4.48
N ARG A 211 7.67 -15.54 4.26
CA ARG A 211 8.25 -14.70 3.21
C ARG A 211 7.88 -15.21 1.82
N THR A 212 7.97 -16.51 1.60
CA THR A 212 7.58 -17.11 0.32
C THR A 212 6.08 -17.02 0.08
N ALA A 213 5.26 -17.21 1.12
CA ALA A 213 3.81 -17.11 1.01
C ALA A 213 3.35 -15.68 0.76
N VAL A 214 3.93 -14.68 1.44
CA VAL A 214 3.65 -13.27 1.19
C VAL A 214 4.14 -12.86 -0.21
N ALA A 215 5.33 -13.28 -0.63
CA ALA A 215 5.82 -12.99 -1.99
C ALA A 215 4.88 -13.58 -3.06
N LEU A 216 4.36 -14.79 -2.84
CA LEU A 216 3.34 -15.38 -3.69
C LEU A 216 2.04 -14.57 -3.63
N TRP A 217 1.57 -14.17 -2.45
CA TRP A 217 0.36 -13.36 -2.28
C TRP A 217 0.41 -12.03 -3.04
N LEU A 218 1.54 -11.33 -2.96
CA LEU A 218 1.74 -10.03 -3.61
C LEU A 218 1.95 -10.15 -5.13
N SER A 219 2.44 -11.30 -5.62
CA SER A 219 2.66 -11.52 -7.06
C SER A 219 1.49 -12.24 -7.76
N ASP A 220 0.79 -13.10 -7.04
CA ASP A 220 -0.28 -13.98 -7.50
C ASP A 220 -1.17 -14.42 -6.31
N ARG A 221 -2.11 -13.54 -5.94
CA ARG A 221 -3.05 -13.78 -4.83
C ARG A 221 -3.81 -15.09 -4.96
N ALA A 222 -4.28 -15.42 -6.17
CA ALA A 222 -5.07 -16.63 -6.42
C ALA A 222 -4.24 -17.90 -6.16
N ALA A 223 -2.99 -17.92 -6.59
CA ALA A 223 -2.08 -19.03 -6.29
C ALA A 223 -1.76 -19.13 -4.80
N ALA A 224 -1.57 -18.00 -4.11
CA ALA A 224 -1.38 -17.99 -2.66
C ALA A 224 -2.61 -18.52 -1.91
N GLU A 225 -3.80 -18.08 -2.28
CA GLU A 225 -5.07 -18.54 -1.70
C GLU A 225 -5.31 -20.03 -1.93
N ALA A 226 -5.00 -20.53 -3.14
CA ALA A 226 -5.12 -21.96 -3.45
C ALA A 226 -4.11 -22.82 -2.65
N MET A 227 -2.90 -22.29 -2.40
CA MET A 227 -1.83 -23.02 -1.75
C MET A 227 -1.88 -22.96 -0.23
N HIS A 228 -2.28 -21.81 0.33
CA HIS A 228 -2.12 -21.48 1.75
C HIS A 228 -3.44 -21.04 2.41
N GLY A 229 -4.52 -20.91 1.63
CA GLY A 229 -5.72 -20.21 2.07
C GLY A 229 -5.55 -18.69 2.05
N HIS A 230 -6.62 -17.99 2.38
CA HIS A 230 -6.60 -16.54 2.50
C HIS A 230 -5.54 -16.09 3.51
N ILE A 231 -4.88 -14.95 3.27
CA ILE A 231 -3.79 -14.45 4.13
C ILE A 231 -4.21 -14.29 5.60
N SER A 232 -5.49 -13.99 5.84
CA SER A 232 -6.07 -13.89 7.19
C SER A 232 -6.11 -15.20 7.97
N THR A 233 -5.97 -16.36 7.30
CA THR A 233 -6.07 -17.69 7.94
C THR A 233 -4.72 -18.34 8.19
N TRP A 234 -3.61 -17.69 7.84
CA TRP A 234 -2.27 -18.25 8.04
C TRP A 234 -1.91 -18.32 9.53
N GLU A 235 -1.37 -19.47 9.96
CA GLU A 235 -0.91 -19.69 11.33
C GLU A 235 0.51 -19.14 11.49
N THR A 236 0.66 -17.94 12.05
CA THR A 236 1.95 -17.23 12.14
C THR A 236 2.68 -17.39 13.47
N ALA A 237 2.24 -18.29 14.35
CA ALA A 237 2.75 -18.41 15.72
C ALA A 237 4.24 -18.80 15.83
N GLN A 238 4.82 -19.36 14.76
CA GLN A 238 6.25 -19.72 14.70
C GLN A 238 7.12 -18.64 14.01
N VAL A 239 6.52 -17.55 13.52
CA VAL A 239 7.25 -16.44 12.92
C VAL A 239 7.89 -15.59 14.02
N THR A 240 9.19 -15.39 13.93
CA THR A 240 9.97 -14.52 14.81
C THR A 240 10.42 -13.22 14.12
N ASP A 241 10.42 -13.19 12.78
CA ASP A 241 10.83 -12.05 11.97
C ASP A 241 9.82 -11.74 10.85
N MET A 242 9.08 -10.64 11.02
CA MET A 242 8.12 -10.12 10.06
C MET A 242 8.66 -8.95 9.23
N SER A 243 9.97 -8.71 9.28
CA SER A 243 10.56 -7.58 8.57
C SER A 243 10.34 -7.69 7.06
N TYR A 244 10.07 -6.58 6.40
CA TYR A 244 9.88 -6.45 4.94
C TYR A 244 8.71 -7.18 4.29
N LEU A 245 7.79 -7.82 5.02
CA LEU A 245 6.76 -8.66 4.39
C LEU A 245 5.94 -7.92 3.33
N PHE A 246 5.53 -6.67 3.59
CA PHE A 246 4.74 -5.86 2.65
C PHE A 246 5.49 -4.61 2.18
N PHE A 247 6.83 -4.68 2.19
CA PHE A 247 7.70 -3.56 1.85
C PHE A 247 7.43 -3.03 0.45
N ARG A 248 7.07 -1.75 0.38
CA ARG A 248 6.77 -0.95 -0.80
C ARG A 248 5.62 -1.46 -1.67
N ASP A 249 4.79 -2.36 -1.15
CA ASP A 249 3.54 -2.72 -1.81
C ASP A 249 2.50 -1.62 -1.57
N SER A 250 2.40 -0.68 -2.51
CA SER A 250 1.54 0.50 -2.35
C SER A 250 0.04 0.18 -2.23
N THR A 251 -0.36 -1.02 -2.61
CA THR A 251 -1.77 -1.45 -2.73
C THR A 251 -2.22 -2.37 -1.60
N PHE A 252 -1.29 -2.93 -0.83
CA PHE A 252 -1.59 -3.87 0.23
C PHE A 252 -2.52 -3.27 1.31
N ASP A 253 -3.68 -3.89 1.51
CA ASP A 253 -4.67 -3.51 2.52
C ASP A 253 -5.49 -4.73 3.00
N GLU A 254 -4.84 -5.89 3.10
CA GLU A 254 -5.51 -7.14 3.46
C GLU A 254 -5.69 -7.31 4.96
N ASP A 255 -6.75 -8.03 5.35
CA ASP A 255 -7.00 -8.34 6.75
C ASP A 255 -5.99 -9.38 7.28
N ILE A 256 -5.14 -8.90 8.18
CA ILE A 256 -4.12 -9.68 8.92
C ILE A 256 -4.30 -9.51 10.44
N SER A 257 -5.48 -9.07 10.87
CA SER A 257 -5.79 -8.83 12.28
C SER A 257 -5.70 -10.09 13.15
N ALA A 258 -5.91 -11.26 12.54
CA ALA A 258 -5.87 -12.57 13.19
C ALA A 258 -4.47 -13.19 13.32
N TRP A 259 -3.43 -12.57 12.75
CA TRP A 259 -2.07 -13.10 12.85
C TRP A 259 -1.57 -13.14 14.30
N ASP A 260 -1.04 -14.30 14.71
CA ASP A 260 -0.34 -14.44 15.99
C ASP A 260 1.06 -13.83 15.88
N THR A 261 1.26 -12.71 16.55
CA THR A 261 2.52 -11.97 16.61
C THR A 261 3.28 -12.20 17.92
N SER A 262 2.80 -13.09 18.79
CA SER A 262 3.35 -13.26 20.14
C SER A 262 4.77 -13.84 20.17
N GLY A 263 5.22 -14.48 19.09
CA GLY A 263 6.58 -14.96 18.89
C GLY A 263 7.53 -13.96 18.22
N VAL A 264 7.02 -12.85 17.68
CA VAL A 264 7.76 -11.94 16.82
C VAL A 264 8.72 -11.07 17.63
N THR A 265 9.94 -10.92 17.13
CA THR A 265 11.04 -10.14 17.70
C THR A 265 11.46 -8.95 16.84
N THR A 266 11.17 -8.99 15.53
CA THR A 266 11.50 -7.93 14.56
C THR A 266 10.36 -7.69 13.57
N MET A 267 10.02 -6.42 13.33
CA MET A 267 8.96 -5.96 12.41
C MET A 267 9.45 -4.81 11.51
N ASP A 268 10.75 -4.80 11.19
CA ASP A 268 11.37 -3.67 10.50
C ASP A 268 10.81 -3.51 9.08
N GLU A 269 10.49 -2.27 8.70
CA GLU A 269 10.07 -1.93 7.34
C GLU A 269 8.85 -2.74 6.83
N MET A 270 8.09 -3.41 7.71
CA MET A 270 7.04 -4.36 7.32
C MET A 270 5.97 -3.74 6.42
N PHE A 271 5.54 -2.51 6.70
CA PHE A 271 4.58 -1.74 5.90
C PHE A 271 5.20 -0.47 5.31
N GLU A 272 6.54 -0.39 5.20
CA GLU A 272 7.15 0.81 4.64
C GLU A 272 6.74 0.96 3.16
N GLY A 273 6.10 2.07 2.80
CA GLY A 273 5.60 2.33 1.46
C GLY A 273 4.27 1.64 1.13
N ALA A 274 3.65 0.95 2.10
CA ALA A 274 2.32 0.38 1.95
C ALA A 274 1.24 1.46 2.03
N GLN A 275 1.16 2.28 0.97
CA GLN A 275 0.41 3.53 0.96
C GLN A 275 -1.08 3.38 1.28
N SER A 276 -1.69 2.24 0.90
CA SER A 276 -3.12 1.97 1.09
C SER A 276 -3.45 1.27 2.41
N PHE A 277 -2.45 0.73 3.12
CA PHE A 277 -2.67 -0.11 4.30
C PHE A 277 -3.33 0.66 5.44
N ASN A 278 -4.50 0.20 5.88
CA ASN A 278 -5.25 0.78 7.00
C ASN A 278 -6.10 -0.25 7.75
N ARG A 279 -5.64 -1.50 7.84
CA ARG A 279 -6.37 -2.58 8.53
C ARG A 279 -6.09 -2.64 10.04
N PRO A 280 -7.09 -3.04 10.85
CA PRO A 280 -6.96 -3.00 12.30
C PRO A 280 -5.95 -4.05 12.82
N ILE A 281 -4.81 -3.58 13.29
CA ILE A 281 -3.73 -4.41 13.88
C ILE A 281 -3.52 -4.13 15.37
N GLY A 282 -4.42 -3.38 16.01
CA GLY A 282 -4.36 -3.08 17.45
C GLY A 282 -4.41 -4.32 18.34
N GLY A 283 -4.90 -5.46 17.83
CA GLY A 283 -4.94 -6.74 18.55
C GLY A 283 -3.60 -7.49 18.65
N TRP A 284 -2.57 -7.04 17.92
CA TRP A 284 -1.27 -7.72 17.88
C TRP A 284 -0.52 -7.67 19.21
N ARG A 285 0.21 -8.75 19.49
CA ARG A 285 1.08 -8.89 20.67
C ARG A 285 2.51 -8.56 20.31
N VAL A 286 2.93 -7.34 20.65
CA VAL A 286 4.27 -6.83 20.33
C VAL A 286 5.22 -6.79 21.53
N ASP A 287 4.87 -7.45 22.65
CA ASP A 287 5.64 -7.39 23.91
C ASP A 287 7.06 -7.96 23.83
N ARG A 288 7.37 -8.74 22.78
CA ARG A 288 8.69 -9.31 22.52
C ARG A 288 9.45 -8.63 21.37
N VAL A 289 8.81 -7.71 20.66
CA VAL A 289 9.44 -7.03 19.52
C VAL A 289 10.49 -6.05 20.04
N THR A 290 11.68 -6.11 19.46
CA THR A 290 12.83 -5.27 19.84
C THR A 290 13.15 -4.21 18.79
N ARG A 291 12.72 -4.42 17.53
CA ARG A 291 12.98 -3.52 16.40
C ARG A 291 11.72 -3.33 15.55
N MET A 292 11.40 -2.06 15.27
CA MET A 292 10.25 -1.63 14.45
C MET A 292 10.62 -0.40 13.61
N TYR A 293 11.89 -0.24 13.23
CA TYR A 293 12.28 0.95 12.48
C TYR A 293 11.54 0.98 11.14
N HIS A 294 11.16 2.17 10.67
CA HIS A 294 10.42 2.38 9.43
C HIS A 294 9.11 1.57 9.27
N MET A 295 8.57 0.92 10.32
CA MET A 295 7.46 -0.05 10.20
C MET A 295 6.26 0.48 9.41
N PHE A 296 5.90 1.76 9.57
CA PHE A 296 4.82 2.44 8.83
C PHE A 296 5.33 3.64 8.01
N GLY A 297 6.63 3.68 7.69
CA GLY A 297 7.20 4.74 6.86
C GLY A 297 6.47 4.81 5.51
N ALA A 298 6.01 5.98 5.07
CA ALA A 298 5.23 6.21 3.87
C ALA A 298 3.92 5.38 3.74
N ALA A 299 3.41 4.79 4.83
CA ALA A 299 2.09 4.16 4.89
C ALA A 299 1.01 5.25 5.02
N LYS A 300 0.76 5.96 3.91
CA LYS A 300 0.01 7.23 3.89
C LYS A 300 -1.40 7.15 4.47
N ALA A 301 -2.10 6.04 4.26
CA ALA A 301 -3.48 5.82 4.73
C ALA A 301 -3.57 5.29 6.17
N PHE A 302 -2.46 4.82 6.75
CA PHE A 302 -2.48 4.14 8.04
C PHE A 302 -2.92 5.07 9.17
N ASN A 303 -4.03 4.75 9.82
CA ASN A 303 -4.56 5.49 10.95
C ASN A 303 -5.39 4.59 11.88
N GLN A 304 -4.81 3.47 12.31
CA GLN A 304 -5.47 2.50 13.19
C GLN A 304 -5.03 2.65 14.66
N PRO A 305 -5.89 2.27 15.63
CA PRO A 305 -5.55 2.35 17.04
C PRO A 305 -4.52 1.29 17.43
N ILE A 306 -3.32 1.75 17.78
CA ILE A 306 -2.18 0.93 18.24
C ILE A 306 -1.64 1.39 19.60
N GLY A 307 -2.34 2.30 20.28
CA GLY A 307 -1.92 2.84 21.58
C GLY A 307 -1.84 1.79 22.70
N ASN A 308 -2.51 0.64 22.54
CA ASN A 308 -2.50 -0.47 23.48
C ASN A 308 -1.29 -1.42 23.31
N TRP A 309 -0.43 -1.19 22.32
CA TRP A 309 0.78 -1.98 22.12
C TRP A 309 1.79 -1.83 23.26
N SER A 310 2.31 -2.96 23.74
CA SER A 310 3.35 -2.99 24.78
C SER A 310 4.75 -2.91 24.16
N VAL A 311 5.20 -1.70 23.82
CA VAL A 311 6.50 -1.49 23.14
C VAL A 311 7.74 -1.43 24.06
N GLY A 312 7.61 -1.81 25.34
CA GLY A 312 8.69 -1.69 26.34
C GLY A 312 9.94 -2.57 26.12
N ALA A 313 9.96 -3.40 25.09
CA ALA A 313 11.14 -4.15 24.63
C ALA A 313 11.84 -3.49 23.43
N VAL A 314 11.20 -2.53 22.75
CA VAL A 314 11.70 -1.89 21.54
C VAL A 314 12.86 -0.95 21.86
N THR A 315 13.93 -1.03 21.07
CA THR A 315 15.11 -0.17 21.20
C THR A 315 15.26 0.83 20.05
N GLN A 316 14.56 0.60 18.92
CA GLN A 316 14.69 1.33 17.66
C GLN A 316 13.31 1.69 17.10
N LEU A 317 13.01 2.99 17.02
CA LEU A 317 11.76 3.56 16.50
C LEU A 317 12.00 4.60 15.39
N GLU A 318 13.23 4.69 14.89
CA GLU A 318 13.59 5.62 13.84
C GLU A 318 12.71 5.44 12.61
N ASN A 319 12.24 6.56 12.06
CA ASN A 319 11.36 6.63 10.89
C ASN A 319 10.02 5.86 11.00
N MET A 320 9.60 5.40 12.18
CA MET A 320 8.44 4.50 12.32
C MET A 320 7.17 4.99 11.62
N PHE A 321 6.86 6.29 11.67
CA PHE A 321 5.71 6.94 11.03
C PHE A 321 6.12 8.02 10.02
N ARG A 322 7.36 7.98 9.51
CA ARG A 322 7.86 8.93 8.52
C ARG A 322 6.92 8.98 7.32
N ALA A 323 6.39 10.13 6.94
CA ALA A 323 5.44 10.33 5.84
C ALA A 323 4.13 9.52 5.94
N ALA A 324 3.77 9.01 7.12
CA ALA A 324 2.45 8.42 7.41
C ALA A 324 1.41 9.54 7.56
N SER A 325 1.04 10.16 6.44
CA SER A 325 0.35 11.46 6.41
C SER A 325 -1.00 11.51 7.14
N ALA A 326 -1.71 10.38 7.23
CA ALA A 326 -3.01 10.27 7.90
C ALA A 326 -2.93 9.88 9.39
N PHE A 327 -1.76 9.43 9.87
CA PHE A 327 -1.63 8.88 11.21
C PHE A 327 -1.84 9.96 12.29
N ASN A 328 -2.83 9.75 13.15
CA ASN A 328 -3.16 10.63 14.27
C ASN A 328 -3.85 9.86 15.42
N ASN A 329 -3.51 8.58 15.61
CA ASN A 329 -4.02 7.79 16.73
C ASN A 329 -3.15 7.94 17.99
N PRO A 330 -3.75 7.91 19.20
CA PRO A 330 -3.03 8.13 20.43
C PRO A 330 -2.03 7.00 20.72
N ILE A 331 -0.79 7.38 21.05
CA ILE A 331 0.34 6.51 21.41
C ILE A 331 1.10 7.02 22.65
N GLY A 332 0.52 7.97 23.39
CA GLY A 332 1.15 8.57 24.57
C GLY A 332 1.41 7.57 25.71
N ASP A 333 0.68 6.46 25.75
CA ASP A 333 0.80 5.43 26.79
C ASP A 333 1.95 4.43 26.54
N TRP A 334 2.66 4.53 25.42
CA TRP A 334 3.80 3.68 25.11
C TRP A 334 4.97 3.88 26.09
N TRP A 335 5.56 2.77 26.53
CA TRP A 335 6.80 2.77 27.32
C TRP A 335 8.02 2.71 26.40
N VAL A 336 8.64 3.86 26.17
CA VAL A 336 9.77 4.04 25.24
C VAL A 336 11.13 4.18 25.95
N ASP A 337 11.24 3.78 27.22
CA ASP A 337 12.42 4.05 28.06
C ASP A 337 13.69 3.29 27.67
N LYS A 338 13.60 2.35 26.72
CA LYS A 338 14.75 1.64 26.12
C LYS A 338 15.12 2.11 24.72
N VAL A 339 14.35 3.02 24.13
CA VAL A 339 14.60 3.52 22.78
C VAL A 339 15.78 4.51 22.82
N ASN A 340 16.73 4.34 21.92
CA ASN A 340 17.92 5.19 21.83
C ASN A 340 17.94 6.11 20.58
N ASP A 341 17.17 5.77 19.55
CA ASP A 341 17.04 6.53 18.31
C ASP A 341 15.55 6.75 18.00
N MET A 342 15.16 8.02 17.88
CA MET A 342 13.83 8.48 17.46
C MET A 342 13.91 9.40 16.24
N SER A 343 15.04 9.37 15.52
CA SER A 343 15.24 10.20 14.35
C SER A 343 14.14 9.96 13.31
N ARG A 344 13.61 11.03 12.75
CA ARG A 344 12.56 11.03 11.70
C ARG A 344 11.27 10.29 12.05
N MET A 345 11.02 9.94 13.32
CA MET A 345 9.89 9.09 13.69
C MET A 345 8.54 9.60 13.15
N PHE A 346 8.34 10.93 13.11
CA PHE A 346 7.14 11.61 12.58
C PHE A 346 7.49 12.63 11.48
N GLU A 347 8.64 12.50 10.80
CA GLU A 347 8.98 13.35 9.65
C GLU A 347 7.84 13.30 8.63
N ASP A 348 7.31 14.44 8.19
CA ASP A 348 6.17 14.57 7.25
C ASP A 348 4.87 13.82 7.64
N ALA A 349 4.71 13.41 8.91
CA ALA A 349 3.46 12.87 9.45
C ALA A 349 2.44 14.01 9.67
N SER A 350 1.91 14.56 8.56
CA SER A 350 1.28 15.88 8.54
C SER A 350 0.05 16.06 9.43
N ALA A 351 -0.69 14.98 9.72
CA ALA A 351 -1.88 14.99 10.56
C ALA A 351 -1.60 14.71 12.05
N PHE A 352 -0.40 14.26 12.39
CA PHE A 352 -0.09 13.79 13.73
C PHE A 352 -0.10 14.94 14.75
N ASN A 353 -0.93 14.83 15.77
CA ASN A 353 -1.05 15.82 16.85
C ASN A 353 -1.54 15.17 18.16
N GLN A 354 -0.88 14.10 18.60
CA GLN A 354 -1.25 13.35 19.81
C GLN A 354 -0.27 13.63 20.97
N PRO A 355 -0.76 13.68 22.23
CA PRO A 355 0.08 14.01 23.37
C PRO A 355 1.13 12.93 23.63
N LEU A 356 2.38 13.35 23.84
CA LEU A 356 3.54 12.48 24.11
C LEU A 356 4.26 12.82 25.43
N SER A 357 3.67 13.67 26.27
CA SER A 357 4.31 14.20 27.49
C SER A 357 4.68 13.12 28.53
N SER A 358 4.04 11.95 28.48
CA SER A 358 4.30 10.78 29.33
C SER A 358 5.48 9.94 28.89
N TRP A 359 6.03 10.15 27.69
CA TRP A 359 7.18 9.39 27.21
C TRP A 359 8.43 9.63 28.04
N ARG A 360 9.10 8.53 28.41
CA ARG A 360 10.38 8.53 29.12
C ARG A 360 11.51 8.43 28.12
N VAL A 361 12.08 9.57 27.74
CA VAL A 361 13.09 9.70 26.66
C VAL A 361 14.53 9.75 27.18
N GLU A 362 14.79 9.41 28.44
CA GLU A 362 16.13 9.53 29.05
C GLU A 362 17.21 8.63 28.43
N SER A 363 16.84 7.66 27.59
CA SER A 363 17.77 6.79 26.87
C SER A 363 18.03 7.27 25.43
N VAL A 364 17.28 8.26 24.94
CA VAL A 364 17.35 8.73 23.56
C VAL A 364 18.58 9.60 23.36
N THR A 365 19.35 9.31 22.30
CA THR A 365 20.54 10.06 21.93
C THR A 365 20.38 10.84 20.61
N ASP A 366 19.47 10.40 19.73
CA ASP A 366 19.20 11.03 18.44
C ASP A 366 17.68 11.32 18.27
N MET A 367 17.34 12.59 18.02
CA MET A 367 16.00 13.09 17.73
C MET A 367 15.98 13.92 16.43
N LYS A 368 16.98 13.74 15.57
CA LYS A 368 17.10 14.45 14.30
C LYS A 368 15.83 14.31 13.48
N GLU A 369 15.31 15.43 12.96
CA GLU A 369 14.16 15.45 12.05
C GLU A 369 12.88 14.80 12.62
N MET A 370 12.80 14.53 13.93
CA MET A 370 11.72 13.72 14.54
C MET A 370 10.30 14.21 14.21
N PHE A 371 10.09 15.52 14.15
CA PHE A 371 8.83 16.19 13.80
C PHE A 371 8.98 17.12 12.59
N GLN A 372 10.03 16.96 11.78
CA GLN A 372 10.23 17.78 10.58
C GLN A 372 8.99 17.66 9.69
N GLY A 373 8.37 18.77 9.28
CA GLY A 373 7.20 18.73 8.39
C GLY A 373 5.92 18.15 9.01
N ALA A 374 5.89 17.82 10.31
CA ALA A 374 4.69 17.42 11.05
C ALA A 374 3.77 18.64 11.28
N LYS A 375 3.09 19.07 10.20
CA LYS A 375 2.40 20.38 10.11
C LYS A 375 1.38 20.63 11.22
N ALA A 376 0.67 19.60 11.69
CA ALA A 376 -0.35 19.72 12.71
C ALA A 376 0.17 19.59 14.16
N PHE A 377 1.41 19.13 14.34
CA PHE A 377 1.94 18.80 15.66
C PHE A 377 2.13 20.06 16.51
N ASN A 378 1.45 20.11 17.66
CA ASN A 378 1.58 21.20 18.62
C ASN A 378 1.33 20.74 20.07
N GLN A 379 1.99 19.68 20.50
CA GLN A 379 1.81 19.09 21.84
C GLN A 379 2.97 19.46 22.76
N ASP A 380 2.67 19.67 24.05
CA ASP A 380 3.66 20.00 25.07
C ASP A 380 4.63 18.82 25.33
N LEU A 381 5.93 19.10 25.16
CA LEU A 381 7.03 18.17 25.41
C LEU A 381 7.96 18.64 26.54
N GLY A 382 7.60 19.70 27.29
CA GLY A 382 8.46 20.29 28.31
C GLY A 382 8.78 19.36 29.48
N ALA A 383 7.98 18.31 29.67
CA ALA A 383 8.24 17.26 30.65
C ALA A 383 9.42 16.34 30.28
N TRP A 384 9.85 16.32 29.01
CA TRP A 384 10.92 15.45 28.55
C TRP A 384 12.28 15.77 29.19
N ARG A 385 13.02 14.71 29.46
CA ARG A 385 14.37 14.75 30.01
C ARG A 385 15.39 14.41 28.92
N ILE A 386 15.82 15.44 28.21
CA ILE A 386 16.69 15.37 27.02
C ILE A 386 18.20 15.37 27.33
N ASP A 387 18.59 15.09 28.57
CA ASP A 387 19.98 15.29 29.04
C ASP A 387 21.00 14.41 28.26
N THR A 388 20.54 13.33 27.64
CA THR A 388 21.34 12.37 26.84
C THR A 388 21.35 12.66 25.35
N VAL A 389 20.47 13.54 24.87
CA VAL A 389 20.31 13.80 23.44
C VAL A 389 21.51 14.58 22.93
N THR A 390 22.09 14.13 21.82
CA THR A 390 23.26 14.74 21.18
C THR A 390 22.94 15.35 19.82
N ASN A 391 21.81 14.96 19.22
CA ASN A 391 21.41 15.38 17.89
C ASN A 391 19.90 15.73 17.85
N MET A 392 19.60 16.99 17.54
CA MET A 392 18.25 17.55 17.37
C MET A 392 18.16 18.39 16.09
N ARG A 393 19.05 18.15 15.11
CA ARG A 393 19.02 18.90 13.85
C ARG A 393 17.66 18.76 13.20
N GLU A 394 17.12 19.88 12.72
CA GLU A 394 15.84 19.96 12.02
C GLU A 394 14.65 19.32 12.76
N MET A 395 14.74 19.10 14.09
CA MET A 395 13.75 18.32 14.85
C MET A 395 12.31 18.79 14.64
N PHE A 396 12.07 20.10 14.58
CA PHE A 396 10.76 20.71 14.30
C PHE A 396 10.76 21.52 13.00
N GLN A 397 11.76 21.36 12.13
CA GLN A 397 11.85 22.17 10.91
C GLN A 397 10.55 22.01 10.09
N ARG A 398 9.91 23.12 9.70
CA ARG A 398 8.61 23.15 8.98
C ARG A 398 7.41 22.54 9.74
N ALA A 399 7.51 22.30 11.06
CA ALA A 399 6.36 22.00 11.91
C ALA A 399 5.55 23.28 12.16
N LYS A 400 4.74 23.65 11.18
CA LYS A 400 4.10 24.98 11.09
C LYS A 400 3.26 25.38 12.30
N ALA A 401 2.59 24.42 12.94
CA ALA A 401 1.74 24.67 14.09
C ALA A 401 2.50 24.74 15.42
N PHE A 402 3.78 24.34 15.46
CA PHE A 402 4.51 24.15 16.71
C PHE A 402 4.90 25.49 17.35
N ASP A 403 4.32 25.78 18.52
CA ASP A 403 4.53 27.02 19.29
C ASP A 403 4.71 26.81 20.80
N GLN A 404 5.00 25.58 21.23
CA GLN A 404 5.07 25.24 22.65
C GLN A 404 6.29 25.85 23.36
N ASP A 405 6.14 26.17 24.64
CA ASP A 405 7.26 26.51 25.53
C ASP A 405 7.82 25.21 26.15
N LEU A 406 8.93 24.73 25.60
CA LEU A 406 9.59 23.51 26.01
C LEU A 406 10.31 23.65 27.36
N GLY A 407 10.75 24.85 27.72
CA GLY A 407 11.57 25.08 28.92
C GLY A 407 12.83 24.19 29.01
N TRP A 408 13.31 23.67 27.87
CA TRP A 408 14.48 22.80 27.83
C TRP A 408 15.77 23.60 28.02
N CYS A 409 16.75 22.99 28.68
CA CYS A 409 18.12 23.46 28.68
C CYS A 409 18.96 22.46 27.90
N VAL A 410 19.69 22.94 26.90
CA VAL A 410 20.48 22.12 25.98
C VAL A 410 21.96 22.48 26.07
N ASP A 411 22.82 21.46 26.18
CA ASP A 411 24.27 21.61 26.20
C ASP A 411 24.79 22.09 24.83
N TYR A 412 25.86 22.88 24.82
CA TYR A 412 26.44 23.45 23.60
C TYR A 412 26.97 22.40 22.61
N ARG A 413 27.14 21.14 23.03
CA ARG A 413 27.56 20.01 22.19
C ARG A 413 26.41 19.38 21.42
N VAL A 414 25.16 19.69 21.75
CA VAL A 414 24.00 19.14 21.04
C VAL A 414 23.85 19.86 19.71
N HIS A 415 23.73 19.08 18.64
CA HIS A 415 23.51 19.63 17.30
C HIS A 415 22.06 20.08 17.14
N MET A 416 21.84 21.39 17.07
CA MET A 416 20.50 22.02 16.95
C MET A 416 20.31 22.79 15.63
N ASP A 417 21.13 22.49 14.63
CA ASP A 417 21.08 23.15 13.32
C ASP A 417 19.64 23.08 12.76
N ASP A 418 19.07 24.24 12.45
CA ASP A 418 17.72 24.42 11.90
C ASP A 418 16.57 23.74 12.68
N ALA A 419 16.77 23.43 13.97
CA ALA A 419 15.81 22.67 14.78
C ALA A 419 14.40 23.29 14.83
N PHE A 420 14.29 24.61 14.74
CA PHE A 420 13.03 25.36 14.80
C PHE A 420 12.76 26.19 13.53
N ASP A 421 13.53 25.97 12.46
CA ASP A 421 13.33 26.73 11.22
C ASP A 421 11.92 26.50 10.65
N SER A 422 11.27 27.58 10.21
CA SER A 422 9.89 27.54 9.70
C SER A 422 8.84 26.96 10.67
N THR A 423 9.04 27.12 11.98
CA THR A 423 8.02 26.88 13.05
C THR A 423 7.29 28.17 13.42
N ALA A 424 6.24 28.10 14.24
CA ALA A 424 5.60 29.29 14.79
C ALA A 424 6.44 29.97 15.90
N CYS A 425 7.55 29.37 16.34
CA CYS A 425 8.45 29.91 17.35
C CYS A 425 9.52 30.86 16.80
N GLU A 426 9.30 31.54 15.66
CA GLU A 426 10.31 32.22 14.82
C GLU A 426 11.29 33.19 15.55
N TRP A 427 11.06 33.51 16.83
CA TRP A 427 11.91 34.42 17.62
C TRP A 427 12.29 33.93 19.03
N THR A 428 11.76 32.79 19.51
CA THR A 428 11.88 32.38 20.93
C THR A 428 12.53 31.02 21.13
N SER A 429 12.96 30.33 20.06
CA SER A 429 13.49 28.96 20.12
C SER A 429 12.58 28.02 20.93
N CYS A 430 11.27 28.27 20.93
CA CYS A 430 10.28 27.52 21.70
C CYS A 430 10.64 27.36 23.19
N GLY A 431 11.26 28.38 23.82
CA GLY A 431 11.66 28.32 25.23
C GLY A 431 12.90 27.47 25.52
N VAL A 432 13.64 27.04 24.50
CA VAL A 432 14.92 26.35 24.65
C VAL A 432 16.04 27.32 25.01
N THR A 433 16.82 26.97 26.02
CA THR A 433 18.01 27.72 26.45
C THR A 433 19.28 26.92 26.17
N HIS A 434 20.30 27.56 25.58
CA HIS A 434 21.61 26.93 25.34
C HIS A 434 22.58 27.30 26.46
N GLY A 435 23.27 26.31 27.05
CA GLY A 435 24.32 26.58 28.02
C GLY A 435 24.65 25.42 28.96
N ILE A 436 25.38 25.72 30.03
CA ILE A 436 25.68 24.76 31.10
C ILE A 436 24.41 24.56 31.93
N CYS A 437 23.75 23.43 31.76
CA CYS A 437 22.53 23.08 32.47
C CYS A 437 22.86 22.60 33.89
N TRP A 438 22.74 23.48 34.87
CA TRP A 438 22.81 23.10 36.28
C TRP A 438 21.49 22.44 36.66
N GLY A 439 21.56 21.26 37.30
CA GLY A 439 20.45 20.32 37.50
C GLY A 439 19.09 20.97 37.76
N ARG A 440 18.09 20.51 37.00
CA ARG A 440 16.66 20.83 37.20
C ARG A 440 16.22 20.38 38.60
N ASP A 441 16.50 21.19 39.61
CA ASP A 441 15.76 21.10 40.86
C ASP A 441 14.34 21.58 40.60
N LYS A 442 13.40 20.66 40.81
CA LYS A 442 11.96 20.83 40.65
C LYS A 442 11.44 21.90 41.59
N ASN A 443 11.51 23.17 41.19
CA ASN A 443 10.58 24.19 41.61
C ASN A 443 10.57 25.32 40.60
N ARG A 444 9.46 25.44 39.87
CA ARG A 444 9.07 26.70 39.24
C ARG A 444 9.01 27.78 40.33
N SER A 445 10.10 28.51 40.49
CA SER A 445 10.07 29.90 40.94
C SER A 445 10.89 30.69 39.94
N GLY A 446 10.20 31.30 38.99
CA GLY A 446 10.80 32.31 38.14
C GLY A 446 11.39 33.40 39.02
N VAL A 447 12.71 33.55 38.97
CA VAL A 447 13.38 34.68 38.33
C VAL A 447 14.75 34.15 37.94
N SER A 448 15.12 34.21 36.66
CA SER A 448 16.50 33.91 36.25
C SER A 448 17.45 34.82 37.03
N LEU A 449 18.48 34.26 37.68
CA LEU A 449 19.50 35.03 38.39
C LEU A 449 20.14 36.09 37.47
N VAL A 450 20.18 35.81 36.16
CA VAL A 450 20.62 36.74 35.12
C VAL A 450 19.65 37.92 34.95
N VAL A 451 18.34 37.68 35.05
CA VAL A 451 17.32 38.75 35.02
C VAL A 451 17.39 39.61 36.28
N VAL A 452 17.67 39.03 37.46
CA VAL A 452 17.90 39.82 38.69
C VAL A 452 19.16 40.67 38.58
N ILE A 453 20.25 40.12 38.03
CA ILE A 453 21.52 40.85 37.85
C ILE A 453 21.36 41.97 36.80
N VAL A 454 20.63 41.71 35.71
CA VAL A 454 20.35 42.71 34.67
C VAL A 454 19.39 43.79 35.18
N ILE A 455 18.35 43.43 35.95
CA ILE A 455 17.47 44.41 36.60
C ILE A 455 18.23 45.21 37.67
N CYS A 456 19.12 44.60 38.46
CA CYS A 456 19.98 45.32 39.41
C CYS A 456 20.99 46.24 38.72
N LEU A 457 21.54 45.86 37.56
CA LEU A 457 22.44 46.70 36.76
C LEU A 457 21.71 47.84 36.05
N ILE A 458 20.47 47.61 35.58
CA ILE A 458 19.63 48.63 34.94
C ILE A 458 19.08 49.62 35.98
N LEU A 459 18.72 49.16 37.19
CA LEU A 459 18.28 50.02 38.29
C LEU A 459 19.43 50.79 38.96
N ALA A 460 20.69 50.42 38.73
CA ALA A 460 21.87 51.09 39.31
C ALA A 460 22.27 52.40 38.60
N ILE A 461 21.54 52.87 37.57
CA ILE A 461 21.88 54.10 36.82
C ILE A 461 20.97 55.29 37.13
N CYS A 462 19.91 55.14 37.93
CA CYS A 462 19.04 56.28 38.29
C CYS A 462 18.92 56.50 39.79
N VAL A 463 19.46 57.65 40.21
CA VAL A 463 19.24 58.43 41.44
C VAL A 463 20.35 58.34 42.52
N PRO A 464 21.13 59.41 42.72
CA PRO A 464 21.84 59.65 43.97
C PRO A 464 20.96 60.40 44.99
N LEU A 465 21.23 60.15 46.27
CA LEU A 465 20.84 60.90 47.48
C LEU A 465 19.40 60.70 48.04
N ALA A 466 19.30 59.94 49.14
CA ALA A 466 19.24 60.49 50.50
C ALA A 466 18.28 59.72 51.45
N VAL A 467 18.89 59.14 52.50
CA VAL A 467 18.48 59.21 53.92
C VAL A 467 17.46 58.19 54.48
N SER A 468 17.93 57.56 55.58
CA SER A 468 17.25 56.90 56.69
C SER A 468 16.99 55.39 56.66
N PHE A 469 17.98 54.69 57.23
CA PHE A 469 17.84 53.51 58.08
C PHE A 469 16.66 53.61 59.07
N CYS A 470 15.87 52.54 59.21
CA CYS A 470 15.86 51.70 60.43
C CYS A 470 14.88 50.51 60.33
N PHE A 471 15.42 49.32 60.60
CA PHE A 471 14.93 48.31 61.56
C PHE A 471 13.43 48.03 61.66
N LEU A 472 13.00 46.80 61.32
CA LEU A 472 12.79 45.70 62.28
C LEU A 472 12.19 44.44 61.60
N ALA A 473 12.64 43.29 62.09
CA ALA A 473 12.13 41.97 61.81
C ALA A 473 10.63 41.82 62.16
N GLY A 474 9.94 40.88 61.52
CA GLY A 474 8.70 40.34 62.09
C GLY A 474 7.69 39.77 61.10
N THR A 475 7.49 38.45 61.21
CA THR A 475 6.21 37.74 61.13
C THR A 475 5.48 37.57 59.78
N PHE A 476 5.41 36.29 59.37
CA PHE A 476 4.19 35.54 59.05
C PHE A 476 2.99 36.28 58.45
N GLY A 477 2.59 35.85 57.26
CA GLY A 477 1.28 36.17 56.69
C GLY A 477 0.96 35.37 55.44
N SER A 478 0.26 34.24 55.61
CA SER A 478 -0.37 33.44 54.55
C SER A 478 -1.34 34.26 53.69
N CYS A 479 -1.40 33.95 52.39
CA CYS A 479 -2.60 34.07 51.55
C CYS A 479 -2.45 33.10 50.36
N SER A 480 -2.97 31.87 50.46
CA SER A 480 -4.34 31.44 50.15
C SER A 480 -4.53 31.05 48.68
N LYS A 481 -4.66 29.73 48.46
CA LYS A 481 -5.17 29.08 47.25
C LYS A 481 -6.67 29.35 47.14
N HIS A 482 -7.13 29.94 46.04
CA HIS A 482 -8.53 29.82 45.63
C HIS A 482 -8.70 28.61 44.71
N LYS A 483 -9.21 27.52 45.27
CA LYS A 483 -9.85 26.42 44.54
C LYS A 483 -11.36 26.61 44.71
N LYS A 484 -12.09 26.81 43.60
CA LYS A 484 -13.57 26.75 43.60
C LYS A 484 -13.99 25.30 43.78
N THR A 485 -14.72 25.01 44.84
CA THR A 485 -15.56 23.81 45.00
C THR A 485 -16.98 24.09 44.46
N PRO A 486 -17.71 23.06 43.99
CA PRO A 486 -19.14 23.16 43.74
C PRO A 486 -19.97 22.96 45.03
N SER A 487 -21.15 23.57 45.02
CA SER A 487 -22.25 23.53 46.01
C SER A 487 -22.73 22.09 46.29
N SER A 488 -22.92 21.68 47.55
CA SER A 488 -24.12 21.92 48.38
C SER A 488 -23.91 21.21 49.75
N PRO A 489 -24.56 21.62 50.88
CA PRO A 489 -25.79 20.90 51.28
C PRO A 489 -26.79 21.64 52.22
N SER A 490 -27.98 21.02 52.33
CA SER A 490 -28.85 20.85 53.52
C SER A 490 -29.88 21.91 53.94
N SER A 491 -31.09 21.39 54.25
CA SER A 491 -31.93 21.78 55.39
C SER A 491 -32.89 20.60 55.70
N SER A 492 -32.81 19.97 56.89
CA SER A 492 -33.83 19.96 57.99
C SER A 492 -35.25 19.52 57.55
N ASP A 493 -36.03 18.68 58.24
CA ASP A 493 -36.19 18.45 59.67
C ASP A 493 -37.25 17.34 59.89
N LYS A 494 -37.18 16.67 61.05
CA LYS A 494 -38.26 16.08 61.89
C LYS A 494 -38.99 14.76 61.55
N VAL A 495 -38.85 13.86 62.55
CA VAL A 495 -39.74 12.82 63.11
C VAL A 495 -40.16 11.65 62.22
#